data_AF-A0A939GLR3-F1
#
_entry.id   AF-A0A939GLR3-F1
#
_cell.length_a   1.000
_cell.length_b   1.000
_cell.length_c   1.000
_cell.angle_alpha   90.00
_cell.angle_beta   90.00
_cell.angle_gamma   90.00
#
_symmetry.space_group_name_H-M   'P 1'
#
loop_
_entity.id
_entity.type
_entity.pdbx_description
1 polymer ?
#
loop_
_entity_poly.entity_id
_entity_poly.type
_entity_poly.pdbx_seq_one_letter_code
_entity_poly.pdbx_strand_id
1 'polypeptide(L)'
;MRTPPMSEKQEKFIKSLIDQLGYKDSPFKEYFINRIHLEDANVVYASKLIEGLLDENKKRKYPEYWVKFYALSTVQDLTQFAFCPASYSVKESFKIEFSKKQDDDFEEDEEELESESYLLQLFSYLRKMNSNDQDEYLSNNRNIKYLLDSLLTYNGYDENKPFYNVPYNISGKPHLIFKGSSGEQILVVEKNTFNDKLPEAIWHNHQVQVWAYIHLFAELSISKAYVIYWHKGAASYVPSRRSFRIYEVDVSASIKDKFISILDSFDSLRSETAIPFDVNSINPEKCFKCICRTICNHKSGLIEVLSFPYTTDEYYKKYPHYYT
;
A
#
# COMPACT_ATOMS: atom_id res chain seq x y z
N MET A 1 -21.67 -11.51 -29.03
CA MET A 1 -21.24 -10.59 -30.12
C MET A 1 -20.03 -9.83 -29.61
N ARG A 2 -18.94 -9.76 -30.37
CA ARG A 2 -17.79 -8.92 -30.00
C ARG A 2 -18.16 -7.47 -30.27
N THR A 3 -17.94 -6.59 -29.31
CA THR A 3 -18.19 -5.16 -29.48
C THR A 3 -17.17 -4.62 -30.49
N PRO A 4 -17.57 -3.78 -31.46
CA PRO A 4 -16.64 -3.24 -32.44
C PRO A 4 -15.57 -2.38 -31.77
N PRO A 5 -14.32 -2.36 -32.27
CA PRO A 5 -13.27 -1.53 -31.71
C PRO A 5 -13.64 -0.04 -31.82
N MET A 6 -13.13 0.75 -30.88
CA MET A 6 -13.28 2.20 -30.91
C MET A 6 -12.68 2.78 -32.20
N SER A 7 -13.43 3.67 -32.87
CA SER A 7 -12.93 4.37 -34.05
C SER A 7 -11.88 5.42 -33.67
N GLU A 8 -10.99 5.75 -34.61
CA GLU A 8 -9.99 6.80 -34.45
C GLU A 8 -10.61 8.15 -34.04
N LYS A 9 -11.82 8.47 -34.53
CA LYS A 9 -12.56 9.68 -34.15
C LYS A 9 -12.97 9.67 -32.68
N GLN A 10 -13.47 8.53 -32.19
CA GLN A 10 -13.85 8.38 -30.78
C GLN A 10 -12.62 8.46 -29.88
N GLU A 11 -11.52 7.82 -30.25
CA GLU A 11 -10.26 7.90 -29.49
C GLU A 11 -9.74 9.34 -29.43
N LYS A 12 -9.72 10.07 -30.55
CA LYS A 12 -9.35 11.50 -30.59
C LYS A 12 -10.27 12.35 -29.72
N PHE A 13 -11.57 12.06 -29.72
CA PHE A 13 -12.54 12.76 -28.88
C PHE A 13 -12.29 12.51 -27.39
N ILE A 14 -12.09 11.25 -26.98
CA ILE A 14 -11.78 10.90 -25.58
C ILE A 14 -10.47 11.53 -25.14
N LYS A 15 -9.42 11.49 -25.98
CA LYS A 15 -8.15 12.18 -25.71
C LYS A 15 -8.37 13.67 -25.47
N SER A 16 -9.12 14.33 -26.36
CA SER A 16 -9.48 15.75 -26.22
C SER A 16 -10.24 16.05 -24.92
N LEU A 17 -11.20 15.20 -24.54
CA LEU A 17 -11.91 15.34 -23.26
C LEU A 17 -10.96 15.21 -22.06
N ILE A 18 -10.08 14.21 -22.06
CA ILE A 18 -9.12 13.99 -20.98
C ILE A 18 -8.10 15.15 -20.90
N ASP A 19 -7.67 15.69 -22.04
CA ASP A 19 -6.80 16.87 -22.13
C ASP A 19 -7.48 18.12 -21.55
N GLN A 20 -8.78 18.29 -21.77
CA GLN A 20 -9.58 19.35 -21.14
C GLN A 20 -9.73 19.19 -19.63
N LEU A 21 -9.46 18.00 -19.09
CA LEU A 21 -9.41 17.74 -17.63
C LEU A 21 -8.00 17.89 -17.05
N GLY A 22 -7.04 18.34 -17.86
CA GLY A 22 -5.68 18.63 -17.43
C GLY A 22 -4.75 17.42 -17.32
N TYR A 23 -5.10 16.27 -17.89
CA TYR A 23 -4.19 15.14 -17.96
C TYR A 23 -3.41 15.20 -19.27
N LYS A 24 -2.15 15.66 -19.22
CA LYS A 24 -1.29 15.76 -20.41
C LYS A 24 -0.20 14.70 -20.36
N ASP A 25 -0.09 13.91 -21.43
CA ASP A 25 1.02 12.97 -21.71
C ASP A 25 1.55 12.20 -20.49
N SER A 26 0.64 11.81 -19.58
CA SER A 26 0.98 11.11 -18.35
C SER A 26 0.75 9.60 -18.51
N PRO A 27 1.53 8.75 -17.81
CA PRO A 27 1.27 7.31 -17.78
C PRO A 27 -0.17 6.96 -17.36
N PHE A 28 -0.80 7.80 -16.53
CA PHE A 28 -2.20 7.66 -16.15
C PHE A 28 -3.17 7.87 -17.31
N LYS A 29 -2.95 8.88 -18.14
CA LYS A 29 -3.78 9.15 -19.33
C LYS A 29 -3.75 7.95 -20.27
N GLU A 30 -2.56 7.45 -20.58
CA GLU A 30 -2.39 6.30 -21.47
C GLU A 30 -3.10 5.06 -20.90
N TYR A 31 -2.91 4.77 -19.62
CA TYR A 31 -3.59 3.67 -18.95
C TYR A 31 -5.11 3.82 -18.97
N PHE A 32 -5.62 5.02 -18.68
CA PHE A 32 -7.06 5.29 -18.66
C PHE A 32 -7.70 5.06 -20.03
N ILE A 33 -7.07 5.55 -21.10
CA ILE A 33 -7.49 5.32 -22.48
C ILE A 33 -7.42 3.82 -22.81
N ASN A 34 -6.31 3.16 -22.47
CA ASN A 34 -6.16 1.73 -22.68
C ASN A 34 -7.21 0.92 -21.92
N ARG A 35 -7.62 1.35 -20.72
CA ARG A 35 -8.69 0.68 -19.96
C ARG A 35 -10.04 0.82 -20.65
N ILE A 36 -10.33 1.97 -21.25
CA ILE A 36 -11.51 2.16 -22.11
C ILE A 36 -11.45 1.21 -23.33
N HIS A 37 -10.27 1.01 -23.91
CA HIS A 37 -10.08 0.06 -25.02
C HIS A 37 -10.21 -1.42 -24.60
N LEU A 38 -9.58 -1.81 -23.49
CA LEU A 38 -9.46 -3.20 -23.02
C LEU A 38 -10.76 -3.76 -22.43
N GLU A 39 -11.66 -2.92 -21.91
CA GLU A 39 -12.96 -3.35 -21.40
C GLU A 39 -14.07 -3.40 -22.49
N ASP A 40 -13.69 -3.55 -23.77
CA ASP A 40 -14.56 -3.84 -24.93
C ASP A 40 -15.79 -2.91 -25.09
N ALA A 41 -15.54 -1.70 -25.59
CA ALA A 41 -16.47 -0.83 -26.36
C ALA A 41 -17.93 -0.67 -25.85
N ASN A 42 -18.16 -0.87 -24.55
CA ASN A 42 -19.40 -0.46 -23.93
C ASN A 42 -19.35 1.06 -23.75
N VAL A 43 -19.96 1.79 -24.69
CA VAL A 43 -20.08 3.25 -24.66
C VAL A 43 -20.64 3.73 -23.32
N VAL A 44 -21.52 2.95 -22.68
CA VAL A 44 -22.04 3.26 -21.34
C VAL A 44 -20.93 3.21 -20.28
N TYR A 45 -20.03 2.22 -20.35
CA TYR A 45 -18.91 2.12 -19.42
C TYR A 45 -17.89 3.26 -19.65
N ALA A 46 -17.55 3.55 -20.90
CA ALA A 46 -16.70 4.69 -21.23
C ALA A 46 -17.31 6.01 -20.74
N SER A 47 -18.63 6.20 -20.92
CA SER A 47 -19.36 7.36 -20.39
C SER A 47 -19.24 7.45 -18.88
N LYS A 48 -19.47 6.33 -18.15
CA LYS A 48 -19.33 6.28 -16.69
C LYS A 48 -17.91 6.62 -16.22
N LEU A 49 -16.89 6.15 -16.93
CA LEU A 49 -15.49 6.48 -16.60
C LEU A 49 -15.21 7.98 -16.80
N ILE A 50 -15.71 8.57 -17.90
CA ILE A 50 -15.58 10.00 -18.19
C ILE A 50 -16.37 10.84 -17.17
N GLU A 51 -17.61 10.46 -16.86
CA GLU A 51 -18.43 11.08 -15.81
C GLU A 51 -17.71 11.04 -14.45
N GLY A 52 -17.09 9.89 -14.12
CA GLY A 52 -16.26 9.75 -12.93
C GLY A 52 -15.09 10.73 -12.90
N LEU A 53 -14.35 10.88 -14.01
CA LEU A 53 -13.28 11.88 -14.10
C LEU A 53 -13.79 13.32 -14.00
N LEU A 54 -14.95 13.62 -14.58
CA LEU A 54 -15.58 14.94 -14.50
C LEU A 54 -15.99 15.26 -13.05
N ASP A 55 -16.58 14.30 -12.35
CA ASP A 55 -16.97 14.46 -10.94
C ASP A 55 -15.76 14.56 -10.02
N GLU A 56 -14.68 13.82 -10.28
CA GLU A 56 -13.39 14.05 -9.62
C GLU A 56 -12.92 15.49 -9.83
N ASN A 57 -12.93 15.98 -11.07
CA ASN A 57 -12.46 17.33 -11.37
C ASN A 57 -13.28 18.41 -10.64
N LYS A 58 -14.58 18.20 -10.47
CA LYS A 58 -15.44 19.06 -9.63
C LYS A 58 -15.07 18.99 -8.16
N LYS A 59 -14.91 17.77 -7.61
CA LYS A 59 -14.56 17.55 -6.19
C LYS A 59 -13.19 18.14 -5.84
N ARG A 60 -12.25 18.14 -6.77
CA ARG A 60 -10.94 18.79 -6.59
C ARG A 60 -11.08 20.24 -6.17
N LYS A 61 -12.00 21.01 -6.76
CA LYS A 61 -12.11 22.45 -6.54
C LYS A 61 -12.43 22.84 -5.09
N TYR A 62 -12.94 21.92 -4.27
CA TYR A 62 -13.43 22.23 -2.92
C TYR A 62 -13.07 21.13 -1.92
N PRO A 63 -11.78 20.85 -1.66
CA PRO A 63 -11.43 19.86 -0.66
C PRO A 63 -11.65 20.47 0.74
N GLU A 64 -12.30 19.71 1.63
CA GLU A 64 -12.36 20.09 3.04
C GLU A 64 -11.00 19.84 3.70
N TYR A 65 -10.35 20.91 4.17
CA TYR A 65 -9.00 20.86 4.74
C TYR A 65 -9.01 20.43 6.20
N TRP A 66 -8.27 19.36 6.52
CA TRP A 66 -7.95 18.97 7.88
C TRP A 66 -6.49 18.53 7.88
N VAL A 67 -5.58 19.43 8.24
CA VAL A 67 -4.16 19.08 8.33
C VAL A 67 -3.94 18.30 9.63
N LYS A 68 -3.60 17.02 9.51
CA LYS A 68 -3.12 16.23 10.65
C LYS A 68 -1.67 16.61 10.90
N PHE A 69 -1.43 17.40 11.95
CA PHE A 69 -0.09 17.60 12.48
C PHE A 69 0.18 16.55 13.56
N TYR A 70 0.73 15.40 13.19
CA TYR A 70 1.26 14.48 14.21
C TYR A 70 2.62 14.94 14.68
N ALA A 71 2.80 14.97 16.01
CA ALA A 71 4.09 15.19 16.65
C ALA A 71 5.04 13.98 16.50
N LEU A 72 4.54 12.81 16.08
CA LEU A 72 5.26 11.53 16.05
C LEU A 72 4.84 10.76 14.79
N SER A 73 5.80 10.29 14.01
CA SER A 73 5.51 9.39 12.88
C SER A 73 5.54 7.92 13.26
N THR A 74 4.94 7.10 12.42
CA THR A 74 4.92 5.64 12.58
C THR A 74 5.69 4.96 11.45
N VAL A 75 6.11 3.71 11.67
CA VAL A 75 6.58 2.84 10.58
C VAL A 75 5.50 2.71 9.50
N GLN A 76 4.21 2.74 9.88
CA GLN A 76 3.11 2.71 8.92
C GLN A 76 3.13 3.94 8.00
N ASP A 77 3.37 5.15 8.53
CA ASP A 77 3.52 6.37 7.72
C ASP A 77 4.62 6.22 6.67
N LEU A 78 5.80 5.73 7.10
CA LEU A 78 6.93 5.50 6.21
C LEU A 78 6.60 4.47 5.12
N THR A 79 5.84 3.42 5.45
CA THR A 79 5.40 2.43 4.46
C THR A 79 4.37 2.99 3.49
N GLN A 80 3.46 3.86 3.95
CA GLN A 80 2.50 4.54 3.08
C GLN A 80 3.22 5.52 2.14
N PHE A 81 4.21 6.25 2.65
CA PHE A 81 5.09 7.09 1.84
C PHE A 81 5.82 6.26 0.78
N ALA A 82 6.47 5.16 1.16
CA ALA A 82 7.15 4.28 0.21
C ALA A 82 6.20 3.62 -0.81
N PHE A 83 4.92 3.45 -0.46
CA PHE A 83 3.91 2.97 -1.40
C PHE A 83 3.56 4.04 -2.43
N CYS A 84 3.28 5.27 -1.98
CA CYS A 84 3.04 6.44 -2.83
C CYS A 84 3.17 7.73 -2.00
N PRO A 85 4.23 8.54 -2.20
CA PRO A 85 4.44 9.79 -1.46
C PRO A 85 3.28 10.79 -1.60
N ALA A 86 2.71 10.89 -2.81
CA ALA A 86 1.58 11.78 -3.06
C ALA A 86 0.32 11.33 -2.30
N SER A 87 0.01 10.02 -2.30
CA SER A 87 -1.12 9.51 -1.52
C SER A 87 -0.92 9.72 -0.02
N TYR A 88 0.30 9.51 0.49
CA TYR A 88 0.62 9.78 1.89
C TYR A 88 0.34 11.24 2.24
N SER A 89 0.90 12.18 1.47
CA SER A 89 0.71 13.60 1.73
C SER A 89 -0.77 14.03 1.68
N VAL A 90 -1.55 13.53 0.71
CA VAL A 90 -2.99 13.81 0.64
C VAL A 90 -3.73 13.29 1.88
N LYS A 91 -3.47 12.05 2.31
CA LYS A 91 -4.15 11.45 3.49
C LYS A 91 -3.89 12.22 4.78
N GLU A 92 -2.69 12.78 4.91
CA GLU A 92 -2.30 13.57 6.08
C GLU A 92 -2.80 15.02 6.03
N SER A 93 -3.24 15.50 4.86
CA SER A 93 -3.62 16.90 4.65
C SER A 93 -5.13 17.13 4.50
N PHE A 94 -5.89 16.08 4.20
CA PHE A 94 -7.33 16.18 3.97
C PHE A 94 -8.09 15.11 4.74
N LYS A 95 -9.30 15.47 5.17
CA LYS A 95 -10.30 14.49 5.59
C LYS A 95 -10.92 13.89 4.33
N ILE A 96 -10.57 12.66 4.02
CA ILE A 96 -11.16 11.93 2.89
C ILE A 96 -12.35 11.16 3.45
N GLU A 97 -13.57 11.54 3.08
CA GLU A 97 -14.75 10.75 3.41
C GLU A 97 -14.84 9.57 2.45
N PHE A 98 -14.70 8.37 2.99
CA PHE A 98 -14.95 7.14 2.26
C PHE A 98 -16.46 6.98 2.11
N SER A 99 -16.94 6.93 0.87
CA SER A 99 -18.33 6.59 0.66
C SER A 99 -18.48 5.11 0.98
N LYS A 100 -19.07 4.79 2.15
CA LYS A 100 -19.34 3.41 2.62
C LYS A 100 -19.75 2.43 1.50
N LYS A 101 -20.58 2.89 0.55
CA LYS A 101 -21.05 2.10 -0.59
C LYS A 101 -20.00 1.63 -1.61
N GLN A 102 -18.77 2.15 -1.62
CA GLN A 102 -17.69 1.63 -2.46
C GLN A 102 -16.79 0.64 -1.72
N ASP A 103 -16.84 0.61 -0.39
CA ASP A 103 -15.88 -0.09 0.48
C ASP A 103 -16.54 -0.95 1.58
N ASP A 104 -17.86 -1.14 1.57
CA ASP A 104 -18.59 -2.00 2.54
C ASP A 104 -18.07 -3.47 2.55
N ASP A 105 -17.31 -3.92 1.53
CA ASP A 105 -16.62 -5.23 1.50
C ASP A 105 -15.14 -5.18 1.95
N PHE A 106 -14.58 -3.99 2.24
CA PHE A 106 -13.15 -3.79 2.48
C PHE A 106 -12.80 -3.24 3.88
N GLU A 107 -13.56 -2.27 4.41
CA GLU A 107 -13.16 -1.57 5.66
C GLU A 107 -13.43 -2.37 6.95
N GLU A 108 -14.62 -2.96 7.13
CA GLU A 108 -14.92 -3.74 8.34
C GLU A 108 -14.00 -4.97 8.48
N ASP A 109 -13.60 -5.55 7.35
CA ASP A 109 -12.69 -6.68 7.35
C ASP A 109 -11.23 -6.28 7.61
N GLU A 110 -10.72 -5.11 7.17
CA GLU A 110 -9.31 -4.74 7.43
C GLU A 110 -9.03 -4.52 8.92
N GLU A 111 -9.94 -3.89 9.68
CA GLU A 111 -9.78 -3.69 11.13
C GLU A 111 -9.83 -5.00 11.92
N GLU A 112 -10.73 -5.94 11.57
CA GLU A 112 -10.79 -7.25 12.22
C GLU A 112 -9.54 -8.10 11.88
N LEU A 113 -9.01 -7.97 10.67
CA LEU A 113 -7.84 -8.70 10.18
C LEU A 113 -6.50 -8.21 10.75
N GLU A 114 -6.42 -6.97 11.24
CA GLU A 114 -5.23 -6.45 11.91
C GLU A 114 -5.19 -6.76 13.41
N SER A 115 -6.28 -7.31 13.97
CA SER A 115 -6.40 -7.58 15.40
C SER A 115 -5.80 -8.92 15.85
N GLU A 116 -5.63 -9.88 14.93
CA GLU A 116 -5.12 -11.22 15.26
C GLU A 116 -4.07 -11.74 14.26
N SER A 117 -3.16 -12.58 14.76
CA SER A 117 -2.17 -13.27 13.92
C SER A 117 -2.71 -14.56 13.31
N TYR A 118 -2.75 -14.65 11.98
CA TYR A 118 -3.07 -15.89 11.28
C TYR A 118 -1.99 -16.95 11.46
N LEU A 119 -0.72 -16.56 11.54
CA LEU A 119 0.36 -17.49 11.81
C LEU A 119 0.18 -18.18 13.16
N LEU A 120 -0.16 -17.43 14.21
CA LEU A 120 -0.37 -18.00 15.55
C LEU A 120 -1.63 -18.87 15.60
N GLN A 121 -2.71 -18.47 14.92
CA GLN A 121 -3.90 -19.32 14.77
C GLN A 121 -3.56 -20.64 14.05
N LEU A 122 -2.76 -20.59 12.98
CA LEU A 122 -2.27 -21.76 12.26
C LEU A 122 -1.41 -22.65 13.19
N PHE A 123 -0.51 -22.09 13.99
CA PHE A 123 0.30 -22.87 14.93
C PHE A 123 -0.54 -23.56 16.00
N SER A 124 -1.53 -22.86 16.55
CA SER A 124 -2.50 -23.43 17.49
C SER A 124 -3.26 -24.59 16.88
N TYR A 125 -3.64 -24.47 15.61
CA TYR A 125 -4.32 -25.54 14.88
C TYR A 125 -3.40 -26.74 14.60
N LEU A 126 -2.18 -26.51 14.10
CA LEU A 126 -1.21 -27.58 13.82
C LEU A 126 -0.84 -28.39 15.05
N ARG A 127 -0.69 -27.74 16.21
CA ARG A 127 -0.39 -28.42 17.49
C ARG A 127 -1.52 -29.33 17.99
N LYS A 128 -2.73 -29.17 17.47
CA LYS A 128 -3.90 -30.01 17.79
C LYS A 128 -4.11 -31.15 16.81
N MET A 129 -3.38 -31.17 15.69
CA MET A 129 -3.45 -32.26 14.71
C MET A 129 -2.79 -33.53 15.25
N ASN A 130 -3.11 -34.67 14.64
CA ASN A 130 -2.28 -35.86 14.80
C ASN A 130 -0.95 -35.69 14.06
N SER A 131 0.06 -36.48 14.46
CA SER A 131 1.42 -36.36 13.93
C SER A 131 1.52 -36.55 12.42
N ASN A 132 0.73 -37.46 11.84
CA ASN A 132 0.79 -37.76 10.41
C ASN A 132 0.29 -36.57 9.57
N ASP A 133 -0.87 -36.00 9.94
CA ASP A 133 -1.44 -34.84 9.24
C ASP A 133 -0.53 -33.60 9.40
N GLN A 134 0.05 -33.43 10.59
CA GLN A 134 0.99 -32.35 10.86
C GLN A 134 2.25 -32.49 9.99
N ASP A 135 2.84 -33.68 9.93
CA ASP A 135 4.03 -33.96 9.13
C ASP A 135 3.76 -33.78 7.63
N GLU A 136 2.60 -34.23 7.14
CA GLU A 136 2.18 -34.00 5.76
C GLU A 136 2.09 -32.49 5.47
N TYR A 137 1.41 -31.72 6.32
CA TYR A 137 1.28 -30.28 6.14
C TYR A 137 2.65 -29.57 6.14
N LEU A 138 3.50 -29.88 7.11
CA LEU A 138 4.82 -29.27 7.27
C LEU A 138 5.80 -29.69 6.16
N SER A 139 5.66 -30.90 5.61
CA SER A 139 6.47 -31.35 4.48
C SER A 139 6.27 -30.48 3.23
N ASN A 140 5.03 -30.02 3.03
CA ASN A 140 4.62 -29.10 1.97
C ASN A 140 4.93 -27.62 2.31
N ASN A 141 5.18 -27.30 3.58
CA ASN A 141 5.34 -25.93 4.09
C ASN A 141 6.59 -25.78 4.99
N ARG A 142 7.76 -26.16 4.49
CA ARG A 142 9.00 -26.23 5.30
C ARG A 142 9.38 -24.94 6.06
N ASN A 143 9.14 -23.78 5.46
CA ASN A 143 9.43 -22.48 6.09
C ASN A 143 8.55 -22.23 7.33
N ILE A 144 7.33 -22.78 7.37
CA ILE A 144 6.45 -22.72 8.54
C ILE A 144 6.99 -23.58 9.67
N LYS A 145 7.55 -24.76 9.37
CA LYS A 145 8.09 -25.67 10.40
C LYS A 145 9.13 -24.98 11.27
N TYR A 146 10.07 -24.30 10.63
CA TYR A 146 11.12 -23.57 11.36
C TYR A 146 10.57 -22.49 12.30
N LEU A 147 9.53 -21.76 11.89
CA LEU A 147 8.86 -20.78 12.76
C LEU A 147 8.03 -21.45 13.87
N LEU A 148 7.38 -22.58 13.58
CA LEU A 148 6.57 -23.34 14.55
C LEU A 148 7.43 -23.87 15.71
N ASP A 149 8.68 -24.26 15.41
CA ASP A 149 9.67 -24.76 16.36
C ASP A 149 10.39 -23.63 17.11
N SER A 150 10.20 -22.37 16.72
CA SER A 150 10.82 -21.19 17.35
C SER A 150 9.99 -20.66 18.53
N LEU A 151 10.66 -19.99 19.48
CA LEU A 151 10.00 -19.39 20.64
C LEU A 151 9.45 -18.01 20.29
N LEU A 152 8.15 -17.78 20.46
CA LEU A 152 7.57 -16.43 20.34
C LEU A 152 8.09 -15.53 21.47
N THR A 153 8.79 -14.45 21.13
CA THR A 153 9.36 -13.49 22.09
C THR A 153 8.63 -12.15 22.12
N TYR A 154 7.87 -11.83 21.06
CA TYR A 154 7.04 -10.63 20.99
C TYR A 154 5.80 -10.86 20.13
N ASN A 155 4.63 -10.42 20.60
CA ASN A 155 3.37 -10.47 19.88
C ASN A 155 2.75 -9.07 19.76
N GLY A 156 2.96 -8.39 18.62
CA GLY A 156 2.42 -7.05 18.39
C GLY A 156 0.90 -6.97 18.28
N TYR A 157 0.21 -8.11 18.18
CA TYR A 157 -1.26 -8.18 18.24
C TYR A 157 -1.77 -8.03 19.68
N ASP A 158 -1.04 -8.57 20.66
CA ASP A 158 -1.40 -8.49 22.09
C ASP A 158 -0.72 -7.31 22.81
N GLU A 159 0.46 -6.90 22.33
CA GLU A 159 1.28 -5.88 22.94
C GLU A 159 0.77 -4.46 22.62
N ASN A 160 0.61 -3.66 23.66
CA ASN A 160 0.13 -2.27 23.54
C ASN A 160 1.25 -1.26 23.34
N LYS A 161 2.51 -1.61 23.67
CA LYS A 161 3.62 -0.67 23.68
C LYS A 161 4.42 -0.74 22.38
N PRO A 162 4.46 0.33 21.57
CA PRO A 162 5.33 0.38 20.40
C PRO A 162 6.80 0.58 20.82
N PHE A 163 7.69 0.23 19.93
CA PHE A 163 9.09 0.64 19.97
C PHE A 163 9.21 2.08 19.48
N TYR A 164 10.20 2.81 19.99
CA TYR A 164 10.38 4.22 19.69
C TYR A 164 11.83 4.53 19.34
N ASN A 165 12.03 5.04 18.14
CA ASN A 165 13.31 5.58 17.70
C ASN A 165 13.31 7.09 17.93
N VAL A 166 14.08 7.53 18.93
CA VAL A 166 14.21 8.95 19.29
C VAL A 166 14.83 9.78 18.16
N PRO A 167 15.95 9.36 17.51
CA PRO A 167 16.61 10.19 16.51
C PRO A 167 15.72 10.62 15.33
N TYR A 168 14.89 9.71 14.82
CA TYR A 168 13.98 9.98 13.70
C TYR A 168 12.55 10.32 14.14
N ASN A 169 12.28 10.27 15.46
CA ASN A 169 10.95 10.47 16.02
C ASN A 169 9.90 9.59 15.31
N ILE A 170 10.21 8.29 15.20
CA ILE A 170 9.39 7.26 14.59
C ILE A 170 9.09 6.17 15.62
N SER A 171 7.82 5.77 15.69
CA SER A 171 7.38 4.62 16.48
C SER A 171 6.96 3.45 15.59
N GLY A 172 7.02 2.23 16.12
CA GLY A 172 6.66 1.05 15.35
C GLY A 172 6.26 -0.13 16.21
N LYS A 173 5.36 -0.97 15.70
CA LYS A 173 4.89 -2.18 16.37
C LYS A 173 5.06 -3.38 15.43
N PRO A 174 6.16 -4.16 15.55
CA PRO A 174 6.35 -5.39 14.79
C PRO A 174 5.16 -6.33 14.95
N HIS A 175 4.83 -7.17 13.95
CA HIS A 175 3.71 -8.11 14.11
C HIS A 175 4.10 -9.24 15.06
N LEU A 176 5.16 -9.99 14.74
CA LEU A 176 5.68 -11.06 15.59
C LEU A 176 7.20 -11.06 15.58
N ILE A 177 7.80 -11.45 16.70
CA ILE A 177 9.22 -11.79 16.76
C ILE A 177 9.36 -13.16 17.40
N PHE A 178 10.10 -14.03 16.73
CA PHE A 178 10.47 -15.34 17.22
C PHE A 178 11.96 -15.41 17.53
N LYS A 179 12.34 -16.24 18.47
CA LYS A 179 13.72 -16.63 18.75
C LYS A 179 13.94 -18.05 18.25
N GLY A 180 14.82 -18.20 17.27
CA GLY A 180 15.21 -19.50 16.75
C GLY A 180 16.09 -20.28 17.73
N SER A 181 16.36 -21.55 17.39
CA SER A 181 17.14 -22.45 18.26
C SER A 181 18.61 -22.05 18.41
N SER A 182 19.18 -21.30 17.45
CA SER A 182 20.53 -20.73 17.56
C SER A 182 20.57 -19.39 18.29
N GLY A 183 19.41 -18.87 18.72
CA GLY A 183 19.25 -17.62 19.46
C GLY A 183 19.01 -16.39 18.57
N GLU A 184 18.93 -16.58 17.26
CA GLU A 184 18.60 -15.57 16.26
C GLU A 184 17.19 -14.99 16.47
N GLN A 185 17.03 -13.67 16.29
CA GLN A 185 15.71 -13.02 16.33
C GLN A 185 15.15 -12.93 14.91
N ILE A 186 13.93 -13.43 14.76
CA ILE A 186 13.23 -13.61 13.48
C ILE A 186 12.00 -12.71 13.50
N LEU A 187 12.04 -11.64 12.71
CA LEU A 187 10.88 -10.79 12.47
C LEU A 187 9.92 -11.47 11.49
N VAL A 188 8.64 -11.50 11.81
CA VAL A 188 7.59 -11.88 10.85
C VAL A 188 6.61 -10.74 10.71
N VAL A 189 6.36 -10.33 9.47
CA VAL A 189 5.32 -9.35 9.09
C VAL A 189 4.25 -10.07 8.28
N GLU A 190 3.01 -10.00 8.74
CA GLU A 190 1.86 -10.61 8.07
C GLU A 190 1.12 -9.58 7.23
N LYS A 191 0.67 -9.99 6.04
CA LYS A 191 -0.06 -9.15 5.09
C LYS A 191 -1.22 -9.90 4.49
N ASN A 192 -2.37 -9.25 4.41
CA ASN A 192 -3.52 -9.80 3.71
C ASN A 192 -3.53 -9.32 2.26
N THR A 193 -3.96 -10.17 1.34
CA THR A 193 -4.21 -9.78 -0.05
C THR A 193 -5.56 -10.29 -0.53
N PHE A 194 -6.24 -9.41 -1.24
CA PHE A 194 -7.52 -9.65 -1.90
C PHE A 194 -7.35 -10.06 -3.37
N ASN A 195 -6.11 -10.08 -3.86
CA ASN A 195 -5.84 -10.50 -5.22
C ASN A 195 -6.09 -12.02 -5.32
N ASP A 196 -6.76 -12.46 -6.39
CA ASP A 196 -6.97 -13.89 -6.70
C ASP A 196 -5.68 -14.73 -6.69
N LYS A 197 -4.54 -14.05 -6.85
CA LYS A 197 -3.21 -14.63 -6.81
C LYS A 197 -2.38 -13.95 -5.73
N LEU A 198 -1.74 -14.76 -4.89
CA LEU A 198 -0.67 -14.31 -4.02
C LEU A 198 0.41 -13.62 -4.89
N PRO A 199 1.01 -12.51 -4.41
CA PRO A 199 2.04 -11.82 -5.16
C PRO A 199 3.19 -12.79 -5.46
N GLU A 200 3.99 -12.52 -6.50
CA GLU A 200 5.20 -13.30 -6.85
C GLU A 200 6.49 -12.76 -6.22
N ALA A 201 6.44 -11.52 -5.73
CA ALA A 201 7.51 -10.87 -5.00
C ALA A 201 6.95 -10.01 -3.87
N ILE A 202 7.79 -9.67 -2.90
CA ILE A 202 7.43 -8.74 -1.83
C ILE A 202 7.20 -7.35 -2.43
N TRP A 203 6.11 -6.71 -2.06
CA TRP A 203 5.87 -5.31 -2.41
C TRP A 203 6.85 -4.40 -1.69
N HIS A 204 7.36 -3.40 -2.40
CA HIS A 204 8.42 -2.53 -1.90
C HIS A 204 8.10 -1.88 -0.55
N ASN A 205 6.88 -1.36 -0.37
CA ASN A 205 6.45 -0.77 0.89
C ASN A 205 6.47 -1.76 2.07
N HIS A 206 6.25 -3.06 1.83
CA HIS A 206 6.36 -4.08 2.88
C HIS A 206 7.82 -4.44 3.18
N GLN A 207 8.71 -4.33 2.19
CA GLN A 207 10.16 -4.41 2.44
C GLN A 207 10.61 -3.24 3.31
N VAL A 208 10.17 -2.01 3.00
CA VAL A 208 10.46 -0.81 3.82
C VAL A 208 9.96 -0.99 5.26
N GLN A 209 8.80 -1.61 5.47
CA GLN A 209 8.30 -1.92 6.81
C GLN A 209 9.30 -2.78 7.61
N VAL A 210 9.81 -3.84 6.98
CA VAL A 210 10.78 -4.75 7.59
C VAL A 210 12.11 -4.05 7.82
N TRP A 211 12.60 -3.28 6.85
CA TRP A 211 13.85 -2.52 6.97
C TRP A 211 13.78 -1.47 8.09
N ALA A 212 12.63 -0.81 8.24
CA ALA A 212 12.40 0.10 9.35
C ALA A 212 12.54 -0.61 10.70
N TYR A 213 11.95 -1.81 10.84
CA TYR A 213 12.10 -2.58 12.08
C TYR A 213 13.54 -2.98 12.38
N ILE A 214 14.29 -3.37 11.36
CA ILE A 214 15.69 -3.80 11.50
C ILE A 214 16.60 -2.62 11.82
N HIS A 215 16.42 -1.48 11.16
CA HIS A 215 17.39 -0.39 11.18
C HIS A 215 17.06 0.74 12.16
N LEU A 216 15.78 0.92 12.53
CA LEU A 216 15.38 1.95 13.51
C LEU A 216 15.36 1.43 14.94
N PHE A 217 15.17 0.13 15.16
CA PHE A 217 15.00 -0.44 16.51
C PHE A 217 16.05 -1.51 16.77
N ALA A 218 17.29 -1.06 16.98
CA ALA A 218 18.45 -1.94 17.19
C ALA A 218 18.26 -2.89 18.38
N GLU A 219 17.46 -2.51 19.38
CA GLU A 219 17.08 -3.33 20.52
C GLU A 219 16.38 -4.64 20.13
N LEU A 220 15.74 -4.70 18.96
CA LEU A 220 15.09 -5.91 18.45
C LEU A 220 16.12 -6.97 18.02
N SER A 221 17.35 -6.57 17.68
CA SER A 221 18.43 -7.45 17.25
C SER A 221 18.04 -8.45 16.14
N ILE A 222 17.18 -8.01 15.21
CA ILE A 222 16.65 -8.85 14.13
C ILE A 222 17.78 -9.26 13.18
N SER A 223 17.97 -10.57 13.03
CA SER A 223 18.96 -11.15 12.12
C SER A 223 18.34 -11.94 10.98
N LYS A 224 17.01 -12.16 11.02
CA LYS A 224 16.24 -12.79 9.95
C LYS A 224 14.86 -12.16 9.88
N ALA A 225 14.30 -12.03 8.68
CA ALA A 225 12.97 -11.45 8.52
C ALA A 225 12.16 -12.12 7.41
N TYR A 226 10.86 -12.26 7.67
CA TYR A 226 9.90 -12.82 6.73
C TYR A 226 8.69 -11.90 6.53
N VAL A 227 8.20 -11.85 5.30
CA VAL A 227 6.86 -11.33 4.99
C VAL A 227 5.98 -12.50 4.57
N ILE A 228 4.83 -12.66 5.23
CA ILE A 228 3.83 -13.68 4.90
C ILE A 228 2.63 -12.99 4.29
N TYR A 229 2.30 -13.36 3.05
CA TYR A 229 1.06 -12.94 2.41
C TYR A 229 0.00 -14.02 2.57
N TRP A 230 -1.12 -13.67 3.18
CA TRP A 230 -2.32 -14.49 3.32
C TRP A 230 -3.34 -14.11 2.26
N HIS A 231 -3.90 -15.09 1.56
CA HIS A 231 -4.99 -14.88 0.62
C HIS A 231 -6.33 -14.84 1.34
N LYS A 232 -7.12 -13.77 1.13
CA LYS A 232 -8.42 -13.54 1.79
C LYS A 232 -9.60 -14.30 1.14
N GLY A 233 -9.36 -15.47 0.53
CA GLY A 233 -10.39 -16.21 -0.19
C GLY A 233 -11.64 -16.53 0.65
N ALA A 234 -12.82 -16.48 0.03
CA ALA A 234 -14.16 -16.42 0.64
C ALA A 234 -14.63 -17.60 1.54
N ALA A 235 -13.79 -18.57 1.92
CA ALA A 235 -14.32 -19.89 2.29
C ALA A 235 -13.80 -20.59 3.55
N SER A 236 -12.93 -20.02 4.39
CA SER A 236 -12.67 -20.69 5.67
C SER A 236 -12.11 -19.83 6.80
N TYR A 237 -12.86 -19.81 7.90
CA TYR A 237 -12.36 -19.55 9.26
C TYR A 237 -11.31 -20.57 9.72
N VAL A 238 -11.06 -21.64 8.96
CA VAL A 238 -10.04 -22.64 9.25
C VAL A 238 -8.67 -22.14 8.77
N PRO A 239 -7.71 -21.84 9.67
CA PRO A 239 -6.44 -21.22 9.29
C PRO A 239 -5.63 -22.05 8.28
N SER A 240 -5.67 -23.39 8.37
CA SER A 240 -4.92 -24.29 7.49
C SER A 240 -5.37 -24.31 6.03
N ARG A 241 -6.58 -23.81 5.76
CA ARG A 241 -7.16 -23.78 4.41
C ARG A 241 -6.88 -22.47 3.67
N ARG A 242 -6.35 -21.46 4.37
CA ARG A 242 -5.92 -20.22 3.72
C ARG A 242 -4.61 -20.45 3.00
N SER A 243 -4.57 -20.14 1.71
CA SER A 243 -3.33 -20.13 0.97
C SER A 243 -2.47 -18.96 1.42
N PHE A 244 -1.16 -19.21 1.52
CA PHE A 244 -0.20 -18.18 1.86
C PHE A 244 1.10 -18.36 1.08
N ARG A 245 1.91 -17.31 1.06
CA ARG A 245 3.27 -17.34 0.53
C ARG A 245 4.20 -16.59 1.48
N ILE A 246 5.33 -17.21 1.80
CA ILE A 246 6.35 -16.66 2.68
C ILE A 246 7.53 -16.20 1.85
N TYR A 247 8.02 -15.01 2.15
CA TYR A 247 9.21 -14.45 1.55
C TYR A 247 10.23 -14.11 2.62
N GLU A 248 11.47 -14.53 2.41
CA GLU A 248 12.60 -14.04 3.18
C GLU A 248 12.99 -12.65 2.66
N VAL A 249 13.22 -11.72 3.58
CA VAL A 249 13.66 -10.36 3.26
C VAL A 249 15.16 -10.28 3.44
N ASP A 250 15.86 -9.68 2.48
CA ASP A 250 17.28 -9.37 2.64
C ASP A 250 17.48 -8.36 3.77
N VAL A 251 18.30 -8.75 4.75
CA VAL A 251 18.68 -7.95 5.92
C VAL A 251 20.16 -7.52 5.88
N SER A 252 20.80 -7.66 4.71
CA SER A 252 22.20 -7.31 4.52
C SER A 252 22.49 -5.83 4.73
N ALA A 253 23.75 -5.50 5.03
CA ALA A 253 24.18 -4.11 5.16
C ALA A 253 23.93 -3.26 3.90
N SER A 254 23.90 -3.89 2.72
CA SER A 254 23.65 -3.18 1.44
C SER A 254 22.23 -2.61 1.32
N ILE A 255 21.27 -3.17 2.06
CA ILE A 255 19.90 -2.68 2.11
C ILE A 255 19.77 -1.42 2.97
N LYS A 256 20.69 -1.23 3.93
CA LYS A 256 20.68 -0.09 4.84
C LYS A 256 20.73 1.23 4.09
N ASP A 257 21.58 1.35 3.07
CA ASP A 257 21.73 2.60 2.30
C ASP A 257 20.46 2.92 1.50
N LYS A 258 19.80 1.89 0.95
CA LYS A 258 18.49 2.05 0.28
C LYS A 258 17.42 2.53 1.26
N PHE A 259 17.40 1.95 2.46
CA PHE A 259 16.46 2.35 3.50
C PHE A 259 16.70 3.78 3.97
N ILE A 260 17.96 4.18 4.20
CA ILE A 260 18.34 5.54 4.60
C ILE A 260 17.86 6.55 3.55
N SER A 261 18.06 6.28 2.25
CA SER A 261 17.59 7.20 1.20
C SER A 261 16.06 7.42 1.22
N ILE A 262 15.28 6.39 1.55
CA ILE A 262 13.82 6.50 1.69
C ILE A 262 13.46 7.32 2.93
N LEU A 263 14.16 7.08 4.04
CA LEU A 263 13.98 7.80 5.30
C LEU A 263 14.32 9.29 5.14
N ASP A 264 15.45 9.61 4.51
CA ASP A 264 15.87 10.98 4.22
C ASP A 264 14.84 11.69 3.33
N SER A 265 14.29 11.00 2.33
CA SER A 265 13.24 11.56 1.45
C SER A 265 11.92 11.80 2.21
N PHE A 266 11.57 10.91 3.13
CA PHE A 266 10.41 11.04 4.00
C PHE A 266 10.56 12.24 4.95
N ASP A 267 11.72 12.37 5.59
CA ASP A 267 12.03 13.49 6.48
C ASP A 267 12.08 14.81 5.70
N SER A 268 12.70 14.82 4.51
CA SER A 268 12.76 16.00 3.64
C SER A 268 11.37 16.50 3.25
N LEU A 269 10.46 15.59 2.86
CA LEU A 269 9.07 15.97 2.56
C LEU A 269 8.42 16.67 3.76
N ARG A 270 8.65 16.15 4.97
CA ARG A 270 8.05 16.68 6.20
C ARG A 270 8.68 18.00 6.66
N SER A 271 9.97 18.24 6.39
CA SER A 271 10.69 19.44 6.83
C SER A 271 10.71 20.57 5.81
N GLU A 272 10.93 20.25 4.53
CA GLU A 272 11.14 21.24 3.45
C GLU A 272 9.82 21.73 2.85
N THR A 273 8.69 21.16 3.26
CA THR A 273 7.33 21.41 2.77
C THR A 273 7.08 21.08 1.31
N ALA A 274 8.13 20.81 0.51
CA ALA A 274 8.03 20.38 -0.87
C ALA A 274 9.28 19.61 -1.34
N ILE A 275 9.08 18.54 -2.12
CA ILE A 275 10.16 17.79 -2.78
C ILE A 275 9.85 17.57 -4.27
N PRO A 276 10.85 17.32 -5.13
CA PRO A 276 10.61 16.88 -6.50
C PRO A 276 9.77 15.59 -6.56
N PHE A 277 8.86 15.50 -7.52
CA PHE A 277 8.03 14.33 -7.77
C PHE A 277 8.19 13.85 -9.20
N ASP A 278 8.63 12.60 -9.38
CA ASP A 278 8.74 12.00 -10.71
C ASP A 278 7.38 11.52 -11.20
N VAL A 279 6.78 12.27 -12.12
CA VAL A 279 5.50 11.92 -12.75
C VAL A 279 5.57 10.64 -13.59
N ASN A 280 6.77 10.23 -14.02
CA ASN A 280 6.95 9.01 -14.83
C ASN A 280 7.03 7.76 -13.96
N SER A 281 7.31 7.90 -12.66
CA SER A 281 7.37 6.76 -11.73
C SER A 281 6.00 6.34 -11.19
N ILE A 282 4.92 7.01 -11.59
CA ILE A 282 3.57 6.67 -11.13
C ILE A 282 3.16 5.28 -11.63
N ASN A 283 2.43 4.54 -10.80
CA ASN A 283 1.75 3.32 -11.24
C ASN A 283 0.29 3.67 -11.57
N PRO A 284 -0.09 3.70 -12.87
CA PRO A 284 -1.42 4.15 -13.28
C PRO A 284 -2.57 3.33 -12.72
N GLU A 285 -2.40 2.00 -12.63
CA GLU A 285 -3.42 1.11 -12.08
C GLU A 285 -3.68 1.43 -10.60
N LYS A 286 -2.61 1.61 -9.82
CA LYS A 286 -2.73 2.02 -8.42
C LYS A 286 -3.39 3.40 -8.31
N CYS A 287 -3.02 4.36 -9.14
CA CYS A 287 -3.64 5.69 -9.17
C CYS A 287 -5.14 5.63 -9.51
N PHE A 288 -5.56 4.70 -10.38
CA PHE A 288 -6.95 4.52 -10.77
C PHE A 288 -7.82 3.98 -9.64
N LYS A 289 -7.28 3.05 -8.84
CA LYS A 289 -7.91 2.45 -7.66
C LYS A 289 -7.63 3.20 -6.37
N CYS A 290 -6.86 4.29 -6.43
CA CYS A 290 -6.42 5.01 -5.24
C CYS A 290 -7.59 5.75 -4.58
N ILE A 291 -7.68 5.62 -3.27
CA ILE A 291 -8.67 6.32 -2.47
C ILE A 291 -8.50 7.86 -2.51
N CYS A 292 -7.27 8.31 -2.72
CA CYS A 292 -6.92 9.72 -2.89
C CYS A 292 -7.12 10.22 -4.33
N ARG A 293 -7.62 9.41 -5.28
CA ARG A 293 -7.61 9.78 -6.71
C ARG A 293 -8.41 11.04 -7.01
N THR A 294 -9.45 11.31 -6.23
CA THR A 294 -10.30 12.49 -6.39
C THR A 294 -9.51 13.77 -6.11
N ILE A 295 -8.59 13.76 -5.16
CA ILE A 295 -7.85 14.95 -4.70
C ILE A 295 -6.46 15.05 -5.31
N CYS A 296 -5.77 13.91 -5.50
CA CYS A 296 -4.40 13.87 -6.00
C CYS A 296 -4.32 14.31 -7.48
N ASN A 297 -3.50 15.34 -7.71
CA ASN A 297 -3.26 15.93 -9.03
C ASN A 297 -1.97 15.40 -9.68
N HIS A 298 -1.07 14.72 -8.97
CA HIS A 298 0.17 14.19 -9.57
C HIS A 298 -0.08 13.20 -10.72
N LYS A 299 -1.20 12.46 -10.69
CA LYS A 299 -1.61 11.59 -11.80
C LYS A 299 -1.92 12.34 -13.11
N SER A 300 -2.10 13.65 -13.06
CA SER A 300 -2.29 14.49 -14.26
C SER A 300 -1.02 14.59 -15.11
N GLY A 301 0.17 14.35 -14.52
CA GLY A 301 1.46 14.59 -15.16
C GLY A 301 1.89 16.06 -15.17
N LEU A 302 1.08 16.97 -14.62
CA LEU A 302 1.33 18.42 -14.68
C LEU A 302 1.99 19.01 -13.42
N ILE A 303 2.09 18.21 -12.35
CA ILE A 303 2.71 18.60 -11.08
C ILE A 303 3.95 17.75 -10.84
N GLU A 304 5.10 18.40 -10.82
CA GLU A 304 6.43 17.79 -10.62
C GLU A 304 6.97 18.06 -9.21
N VAL A 305 6.15 18.62 -8.33
CA VAL A 305 6.50 18.96 -6.95
C VAL A 305 5.45 18.36 -6.02
N LEU A 306 5.88 17.64 -4.99
CA LEU A 306 5.01 17.14 -3.94
C LEU A 306 5.18 18.00 -2.69
N SER A 307 4.11 18.64 -2.22
CA SER A 307 4.13 19.40 -0.98
C SER A 307 3.64 18.59 0.23
N PHE A 308 4.03 19.00 1.43
CA PHE A 308 3.48 18.56 2.71
C PHE A 308 3.34 19.77 3.68
N PRO A 309 2.12 20.12 4.13
CA PRO A 309 0.86 19.52 3.75
C PRO A 309 0.61 19.63 2.23
N TYR A 310 -0.12 18.67 1.70
CA TYR A 310 -0.53 18.66 0.30
C TYR A 310 -1.41 19.88 0.03
N THR A 311 -1.05 20.65 -1.00
CA THR A 311 -1.84 21.78 -1.46
C THR A 311 -2.17 21.64 -2.94
N THR A 312 -3.34 22.14 -3.33
CA THR A 312 -3.79 22.19 -4.73
C THR A 312 -3.74 23.61 -5.30
N ASP A 313 -3.45 24.61 -4.47
CA ASP A 313 -3.41 26.03 -4.84
C ASP A 313 -2.48 26.33 -6.01
N GLU A 314 -1.27 25.77 -6.00
CA GLU A 314 -0.32 25.96 -7.09
C GLU A 314 -0.87 25.41 -8.41
N TYR A 315 -1.55 24.26 -8.35
CA TYR A 315 -2.17 23.65 -9.53
C TYR A 315 -3.27 24.54 -10.12
N TYR A 316 -4.17 25.07 -9.28
CA TYR A 316 -5.23 25.98 -9.74
C TYR A 316 -4.68 27.29 -10.28
N LYS A 317 -3.63 27.83 -9.66
CA LYS A 317 -2.96 29.05 -10.13
C LYS A 317 -2.25 28.82 -11.46
N LYS A 318 -1.59 27.68 -11.63
CA LYS A 318 -0.81 27.35 -12.84
C LYS A 318 -1.70 26.92 -14.01
N TYR A 319 -2.85 26.29 -13.74
CA TYR A 319 -3.75 25.77 -14.77
C TYR A 319 -5.22 26.13 -14.56
N PRO A 320 -5.58 27.42 -14.51
CA PRO A 320 -6.93 27.87 -14.19
C PRO A 320 -7.97 27.41 -15.21
N HIS A 321 -7.60 27.24 -16.48
CA HIS A 321 -8.51 26.85 -17.57
C HIS A 321 -9.04 25.42 -17.47
N TYR A 322 -8.43 24.55 -16.64
CA TYR A 322 -8.99 23.23 -16.35
C TYR A 322 -10.08 23.26 -15.26
N TYR A 323 -10.31 24.45 -14.70
CA TYR A 323 -11.16 24.67 -13.54
C TYR A 323 -12.12 25.86 -13.67
N THR A 324 -12.17 26.52 -14.82
CA THR A 324 -13.30 27.35 -15.23
C THR A 324 -14.32 26.48 -15.91
#